data_AF-A0A964HIR9-F1
#
_entry.id   AF-A0A964HIR9-F1
#
_cell.length_a   1.000
_cell.length_b   1.000
_cell.length_c   1.000
_cell.angle_alpha   90.00
_cell.angle_beta   90.00
_cell.angle_gamma   90.00
#
_symmetry.space_group_name_H-M   'P 1'
#
loop_
_entity.id
_entity.type
_entity.pdbx_description
1 polymer ?
#
loop_
_entity_poly.entity_id
_entity_poly.type
_entity_poly.pdbx_seq_one_letter_code
_entity_poly.pdbx_strand_id
1 'polypeptide(L)'
;MRHFCLLILLAAPSPAGDLFRDDFSRYPSGWLSTPVGQLNAAIQEYHYLPHRGVPLGPWANPINHQDAWVVSDEDGKPYLEQHLMTDWPEWYTALMITGDEEWSNYVAEVRMKPLSFRYP
;
A
#
# COMPACT_ATOMS: atom_id res chain seq x y z
N MET A 1 25.32 32.84 -44.92
CA MET A 1 25.49 31.62 -44.10
C MET A 1 24.84 31.84 -42.75
N ARG A 2 23.66 31.24 -42.52
CA ARG A 2 22.80 31.51 -41.35
C ARG A 2 23.22 30.57 -40.22
N HIS A 3 23.76 31.12 -39.14
CA HIS A 3 24.29 30.34 -38.01
C HIS A 3 23.11 29.86 -37.16
N PHE A 4 22.92 28.55 -37.07
CA PHE A 4 21.94 27.92 -36.19
C PHE A 4 22.63 27.66 -34.84
N CYS A 5 22.32 28.47 -33.83
CA CYS A 5 22.74 28.19 -32.45
C CYS A 5 21.81 27.13 -31.86
N LEU A 6 22.31 25.90 -31.73
CA LEU A 6 21.66 24.84 -30.97
C LEU A 6 21.92 25.09 -29.47
N LEU A 7 20.91 25.51 -28.71
CA LEU A 7 20.97 25.56 -27.26
C LEU A 7 20.73 24.15 -26.72
N ILE A 8 21.80 23.48 -26.31
CA ILE A 8 21.71 22.23 -25.55
C ILE A 8 21.45 22.61 -24.08
N LEU A 9 20.20 22.48 -23.65
CA LEU A 9 19.84 22.51 -22.24
C LEU A 9 20.36 21.23 -21.59
N LEU A 10 21.47 21.35 -20.86
CA LEU A 10 21.95 20.32 -19.94
C LEU A 10 20.91 20.16 -18.83
N ALA A 11 20.16 19.06 -18.86
CA ALA A 11 19.30 18.66 -17.76
C ALA A 11 20.20 18.29 -16.56
N ALA A 12 20.31 19.20 -15.59
CA ALA A 12 20.94 18.89 -14.32
C ALA A 12 20.09 17.83 -13.59
N PRO A 13 20.68 16.79 -12.98
CA PRO A 13 19.93 15.85 -12.17
C PRO A 13 19.33 16.60 -10.97
N SER A 14 18.01 16.72 -10.93
CA SER A 14 17.30 17.19 -9.74
C SER A 14 17.54 16.19 -8.59
N PRO A 15 17.79 16.65 -7.36
CA PRO A 15 17.80 15.76 -6.20
C PRO A 15 16.47 14.98 -6.13
N ALA A 16 16.57 13.67 -5.93
CA ALA A 16 15.40 12.81 -5.75
C ALA A 16 14.64 13.26 -4.49
N GLY A 17 13.39 13.71 -4.67
CA GLY A 17 12.47 13.98 -3.57
C GLY A 17 11.66 12.74 -3.22
N ASP A 18 11.18 12.65 -1.98
CA ASP A 18 10.23 11.62 -1.58
C ASP A 18 8.93 11.78 -2.39
N LEU A 19 8.61 10.80 -3.24
CA LEU A 19 7.32 10.74 -3.92
C LEU A 19 6.19 10.41 -2.95
N PHE A 20 6.50 9.59 -1.94
CA PHE A 20 5.55 9.08 -0.97
C PHE A 20 6.22 8.66 0.33
N ARG A 21 5.53 8.88 1.44
CA ARG A 21 5.90 8.36 2.76
C ARG A 21 4.67 8.17 3.61
N ASP A 22 4.64 7.05 4.33
CA ASP A 22 3.61 6.77 5.33
C ASP A 22 4.23 6.05 6.52
N ASP A 23 3.81 6.44 7.72
CA ASP A 23 4.12 5.77 8.98
C ASP A 23 2.85 5.20 9.64
N PHE A 24 1.73 5.23 8.93
CA PHE A 24 0.42 4.74 9.34
C PHE A 24 -0.21 5.47 10.54
N SER A 25 0.40 6.56 11.03
CA SER A 25 -0.13 7.36 12.15
C SER A 25 -1.49 8.01 11.88
N ARG A 26 -1.87 8.14 10.60
CA ARG A 26 -3.16 8.69 10.18
C ARG A 26 -4.35 7.77 10.49
N TYR A 27 -4.10 6.47 10.68
CA TYR A 27 -5.15 5.47 10.84
C TYR A 27 -5.40 5.18 12.33
N PRO A 28 -6.65 4.84 12.72
CA PRO A 28 -6.92 4.35 14.06
C PRO A 28 -6.24 3.00 14.28
N SER A 29 -5.77 2.77 15.52
CA SER A 29 -5.30 1.43 15.90
C SER A 29 -6.43 0.40 15.83
N GLY A 30 -6.09 -0.81 15.38
CA GLY A 30 -7.00 -1.94 15.24
C GLY A 30 -7.40 -2.22 13.79
N TRP A 31 -8.56 -2.85 13.62
CA TRP A 31 -9.07 -3.28 12.33
C TRP A 31 -9.31 -2.12 11.38
N LEU A 32 -8.77 -2.22 10.17
CA LEU A 32 -9.06 -1.27 9.10
C LEU A 32 -10.41 -1.55 8.44
N SER A 33 -10.97 -2.74 8.67
CA SER A 33 -12.24 -3.19 8.12
C SER A 33 -13.40 -3.16 9.12
N THR A 34 -14.61 -2.93 8.60
CA THR A 34 -15.85 -3.17 9.33
C THR A 34 -17.02 -3.43 8.35
N PRO A 35 -17.94 -4.37 8.65
CA PRO A 35 -17.90 -5.31 9.77
C PRO A 35 -16.90 -6.45 9.54
N VAL A 36 -16.25 -6.94 10.59
CA VAL A 36 -15.25 -8.03 10.53
C VAL A 36 -15.94 -9.41 10.52
N GLY A 37 -15.47 -10.31 9.64
CA GLY A 37 -15.91 -11.71 9.59
C GLY A 37 -17.31 -11.95 9.02
N GLN A 38 -17.97 -10.92 8.48
CA GLN A 38 -19.34 -11.03 7.96
C GLN A 38 -19.42 -11.09 6.43
N LEU A 39 -18.35 -10.74 5.73
CA LEU A 39 -18.36 -10.54 4.28
C LEU A 39 -17.48 -11.58 3.61
N ASN A 40 -17.93 -12.06 2.45
CA ASN A 40 -17.19 -13.02 1.63
C ASN A 40 -16.68 -12.36 0.34
N ALA A 41 -15.99 -13.13 -0.50
CA ALA A 41 -15.40 -12.64 -1.75
C ALA A 41 -16.42 -11.99 -2.72
N ALA A 42 -17.70 -12.37 -2.67
CA ALA A 42 -18.73 -11.84 -3.56
C ALA A 42 -18.93 -10.32 -3.40
N ILE A 43 -18.57 -9.74 -2.25
CA ILE A 43 -18.62 -8.29 -2.08
C ILE A 43 -17.70 -7.56 -3.08
N GLN A 44 -16.56 -8.16 -3.43
CA GLN A 44 -15.59 -7.58 -4.35
C GLN A 44 -15.92 -7.83 -5.82
N GLU A 45 -16.65 -8.92 -6.10
CA GLU A 45 -17.05 -9.27 -7.45
C GLU A 45 -18.19 -8.38 -7.96
N TYR A 46 -19.15 -8.07 -7.08
CA TYR A 46 -20.42 -7.44 -7.49
C TYR A 46 -20.58 -5.99 -7.05
N HIS A 47 -19.72 -5.46 -6.17
CA HIS A 47 -19.91 -4.13 -5.60
C HIS A 47 -18.64 -3.28 -5.69
N TYR A 48 -18.80 -2.06 -6.18
CA TYR A 48 -17.79 -1.03 -6.00
C TYR A 48 -17.82 -0.54 -4.55
N LEU A 49 -16.68 -0.65 -3.86
CA LEU A 49 -16.49 -0.11 -2.52
C LEU A 49 -15.20 0.71 -2.50
N PRO A 50 -15.28 2.05 -2.31
CA PRO A 50 -14.09 2.89 -2.26
C PRO A 50 -13.23 2.56 -1.03
N HIS A 51 -13.86 2.13 0.06
CA HIS A 51 -13.22 1.56 1.24
C HIS A 51 -14.24 0.67 1.97
N ARG A 52 -13.74 -0.29 2.75
CA ARG A 52 -14.56 -1.07 3.68
C ARG A 52 -14.09 -0.76 5.08
N GLY A 53 -14.83 0.07 5.80
CA GLY A 53 -14.42 0.58 7.11
C GLY A 53 -13.62 1.86 7.00
N VAL A 54 -12.36 1.85 7.47
CA VAL A 54 -11.50 3.03 7.50
C VAL A 54 -11.21 3.54 6.07
N PRO A 55 -11.36 4.84 5.78
CA PRO A 55 -10.93 5.41 4.51
C PRO A 55 -9.41 5.26 4.35
N LEU A 56 -8.98 4.43 3.39
CA LEU A 56 -7.57 4.03 3.27
C LEU A 56 -6.72 4.98 2.43
N GLY A 57 -7.30 5.92 1.68
CA GLY A 57 -6.55 6.81 0.79
C GLY A 57 -5.32 7.44 1.49
N PRO A 58 -4.11 7.33 0.90
CA PRO A 58 -3.80 6.94 -0.48
C PRO A 58 -3.49 5.45 -0.68
N TRP A 59 -3.79 4.61 0.31
CA TRP A 59 -3.69 3.17 0.16
C TRP A 59 -5.00 2.56 -0.33
N ALA A 60 -4.89 1.41 -0.99
CA ALA A 60 -6.00 0.59 -1.42
C ALA A 60 -5.80 -0.86 -0.96
N ASN A 61 -6.86 -1.46 -0.42
CA ASN A 61 -6.93 -2.88 -0.11
C ASN A 61 -7.73 -3.60 -1.21
N PRO A 62 -7.08 -4.19 -2.23
CA PRO A 62 -7.75 -4.81 -3.35
C PRO A 62 -8.34 -6.19 -3.01
N ILE A 63 -8.09 -6.74 -1.82
CA ILE A 63 -8.70 -7.99 -1.33
C ILE A 63 -9.44 -7.69 -0.03
N ASN A 64 -10.38 -6.76 -0.11
CA ASN A 64 -10.98 -6.14 1.04
C ASN A 64 -11.87 -7.08 1.86
N HIS A 65 -12.28 -8.26 1.38
CA HIS A 65 -13.15 -9.17 2.13
C HIS A 65 -12.42 -9.97 3.22
N GLN A 66 -11.09 -10.12 3.14
CA GLN A 66 -10.35 -11.02 4.03
C GLN A 66 -10.23 -10.55 5.47
N ASP A 67 -10.48 -9.25 5.75
CA ASP A 67 -10.10 -8.64 7.02
C ASP A 67 -8.60 -8.88 7.33
N ALA A 68 -7.68 -8.75 6.37
CA ALA A 68 -6.30 -9.17 6.58
C ALA A 68 -5.39 -8.15 7.30
N TRP A 69 -5.86 -6.90 7.47
CA TRP A 69 -5.02 -5.76 7.81
C TRP A 69 -5.51 -5.03 9.07
N VAL A 70 -4.60 -4.84 10.02
CA VAL A 70 -4.79 -4.02 11.22
C VAL A 70 -3.66 -3.00 11.34
N VAL A 71 -3.92 -1.89 12.02
CA VAL A 71 -2.88 -0.95 12.45
C VAL A 71 -2.51 -1.26 13.89
N SER A 72 -1.29 -1.74 14.06
CA SER A 72 -0.72 -2.10 15.36
C SER A 72 0.25 -1.04 15.82
N ASP A 73 0.70 -1.15 17.07
CA ASP A 73 1.65 -0.23 17.70
C ASP A 73 2.80 -1.02 18.34
N GLU A 74 4.04 -0.54 18.16
CA GLU A 74 5.21 -1.02 18.89
C GLU A 74 5.96 0.20 19.44
N ASP A 75 5.97 0.35 20.77
CA ASP A 75 6.59 1.46 21.48
C ASP A 75 6.10 2.85 21.02
N GLY A 76 4.80 3.00 20.78
CA GLY A 76 4.19 4.26 20.33
C GLY A 76 4.43 4.57 18.85
N LYS A 77 4.92 3.60 18.07
CA LYS A 77 5.10 3.71 16.62
C LYS A 77 4.06 2.84 15.93
N PRO A 78 3.09 3.45 15.22
CA PRO A 78 2.12 2.69 14.46
C PRO A 78 2.79 1.99 13.27
N TYR A 79 2.25 0.84 12.90
CA TYR A 79 2.62 0.10 11.69
C TYR A 79 1.44 -0.69 11.14
N LEU A 80 1.49 -0.98 9.84
CA LEU A 80 0.54 -1.86 9.19
C LEU A 80 0.92 -3.32 9.43
N GLU A 81 -0.01 -4.09 9.97
CA GLU A 81 0.18 -5.50 10.29
C GLU A 81 -0.74 -6.37 9.44
N GLN A 82 -0.15 -7.35 8.74
CA GLN A 82 -0.89 -8.46 8.14
C GLN A 82 -1.05 -9.57 9.18
N HIS A 83 -2.24 -9.71 9.76
CA HIS A 83 -2.49 -10.67 10.83
C HIS A 83 -3.21 -11.95 10.37
N LEU A 84 -3.59 -12.03 9.09
CA LEU A 84 -4.11 -13.25 8.46
C LEU A 84 -3.21 -13.72 7.32
N MET A 85 -3.11 -15.04 7.20
CA MET A 85 -2.60 -15.69 6.01
C MET A 85 -3.76 -16.31 5.27
N THR A 86 -3.70 -16.30 3.93
CA THR A 86 -4.67 -17.03 3.12
C THR A 86 -4.44 -18.54 3.25
N ASP A 87 -5.51 -19.32 3.17
CA ASP A 87 -5.40 -20.77 3.07
C ASP A 87 -4.99 -21.21 1.65
N TRP A 88 -5.09 -20.32 0.66
CA TRP A 88 -4.77 -20.57 -0.77
C TRP A 88 -3.63 -19.66 -1.26
N PRO A 89 -2.41 -19.78 -0.70
CA PRO A 89 -1.27 -18.90 -1.01
C PRO A 89 -0.82 -18.95 -2.48
N GLU A 90 -1.10 -20.07 -3.15
CA GLU A 90 -0.83 -20.29 -4.57
C GLU A 90 -1.66 -19.37 -5.48
N TRP A 91 -2.79 -18.85 -4.99
CA TRP A 91 -3.77 -18.09 -5.79
C TRP A 91 -3.67 -16.59 -5.52
N TYR A 92 -3.51 -16.21 -4.26
CA TYR A 92 -3.46 -14.81 -3.86
C TYR A 92 -2.84 -14.66 -2.47
N THR A 93 -2.38 -13.45 -2.15
CA THR A 93 -2.01 -13.04 -0.80
C THR A 93 -2.65 -11.70 -0.50
N ALA A 94 -2.81 -11.37 0.79
CA ALA A 94 -3.21 -10.04 1.19
C ALA A 94 -2.26 -9.01 0.56
N LEU A 95 -2.83 -7.92 0.05
CA LEU A 95 -2.10 -6.86 -0.62
C LEU A 95 -2.58 -5.51 -0.09
N MET A 96 -1.66 -4.54 -0.03
CA MET A 96 -1.95 -3.14 0.18
C MET A 96 -1.17 -2.34 -0.88
N ILE A 97 -1.86 -1.53 -1.67
CA ILE A 97 -1.31 -0.82 -2.81
C ILE A 97 -1.31 0.68 -2.53
N THR A 98 -0.25 1.39 -2.89
CA THR A 98 -0.22 2.86 -2.91
C THR A 98 0.69 3.36 -4.02
N GLY A 99 0.70 4.67 -4.21
CA GLY A 99 1.48 5.38 -5.21
C GLY A 99 0.64 5.81 -6.41
N ASP A 100 1.32 6.00 -7.53
CA ASP A 100 0.74 6.45 -8.79
C ASP A 100 1.26 5.58 -9.94
N GLU A 101 0.39 5.20 -10.88
CA GLU A 101 0.75 4.36 -12.03
C GLU A 101 1.76 5.04 -12.97
N GLU A 102 1.82 6.36 -12.96
CA GLU A 102 2.78 7.13 -13.76
C GLU A 102 4.17 7.20 -13.12
N TRP A 103 4.32 6.79 -11.84
CA TRP A 103 5.62 6.75 -11.20
C TRP A 103 6.52 5.72 -11.88
N SER A 104 7.71 6.17 -12.24
CA SER A 104 8.75 5.36 -12.85
C SER A 104 10.12 5.82 -12.36
N ASN A 105 11.14 4.95 -12.45
CA ASN A 105 12.51 5.26 -12.02
C ASN A 105 12.63 5.71 -10.54
N TYR A 106 11.90 5.04 -9.64
CA TYR A 106 11.91 5.31 -8.21
C TYR A 106 12.57 4.19 -7.41
N VAL A 107 12.86 4.47 -6.14
CA VAL A 107 13.26 3.48 -5.13
C VAL A 107 12.14 3.38 -4.11
N ALA A 108 11.79 2.14 -3.76
CA ALA A 108 10.84 1.86 -2.67
C ALA A 108 11.60 1.25 -1.50
N GLU A 109 11.45 1.83 -0.31
CA GLU A 109 12.04 1.34 0.93
C GLU A 109 10.94 1.02 1.93
N VAL A 110 11.05 -0.12 2.61
CA VAL A 110 10.11 -0.54 3.65
C VAL A 110 10.86 -1.13 4.84
N ARG A 111 10.39 -0.83 6.04
CA ARG A 111 10.80 -1.52 7.26
C ARG A 111 9.76 -2.59 7.57
N MET A 112 10.17 -3.85 7.53
CA MET A 112 9.29 -4.98 7.80
C MET A 112 9.83 -5.83 8.95
N LYS A 113 8.91 -6.42 9.72
CA LYS A 113 9.18 -7.41 10.76
C LYS A 113 8.35 -8.66 10.47
N PRO A 114 8.96 -9.82 10.23
CA PRO A 114 8.20 -11.05 10.07
C PRO A 114 7.56 -11.45 11.41
N LEU A 115 6.26 -11.77 11.39
CA LEU A 115 5.50 -12.21 12.57
C LEU A 115 5.52 -13.74 12.75
N SER A 116 5.84 -14.47 11.69
CA SER A 116 5.96 -15.92 11.66
C SER A 116 7.13 -16.32 10.77
N PHE A 117 7.85 -17.37 11.18
CA PHE A 117 8.89 -18.02 10.38
C PHE A 117 8.41 -19.32 9.73
N ARG A 118 7.13 -19.66 9.90
CA ARG A 118 6.53 -20.81 9.24
C ARG A 118 6.26 -20.42 7.79
N TYR A 119 7.01 -21.02 6.88
CA TYR A 119 6.61 -21.05 5.47
C TYR A 119 5.27 -21.80 5.35
N PRO A 120 4.34 -21.36 4.48
CA PRO A 120 3.26 -22.22 4.01
C PRO A 120 3.82 -23.46 3.32
#